data_AF-A0A6I9YLN2-F1
#
_entry.id   AF-A0A6I9YLN2-F1
#
_cell.length_a   1.000
_cell.length_b   1.000
_cell.length_c   1.000
_cell.angle_alpha   90.00
_cell.angle_beta   90.00
_cell.angle_gamma   90.00
#
_symmetry.space_group_name_H-M   'P 1'
#
loop_
_entity.id
_entity.type
_entity.pdbx_description
1 polymer ?
#
loop_
_entity_poly.entity_id
_entity_poly.type
_entity_poly.pdbx_seq_one_letter_code
_entity_poly.pdbx_strand_id
1 'polypeptide(L)'
;MDDSSCPPNWILTVGTPHVFTCFAWGNPEPIVECTKDGMAYSPGILQNITREYAGSYLCTATNIHGSISRAVSIQVEYKPEMDESNCPSNWTLVEEALPTFLCKADGFPPPEIICTKDNRSYFLSQGQRILANNGTFWCNATNRHGSVSKAVKITVESEC
;
A
#
# COMPACT_ATOMS: atom_id res chain seq x y z
N MET A 1 13.75 26.15 -5.07
CA MET A 1 12.94 25.05 -5.60
C MET A 1 11.55 25.58 -5.81
N ASP A 2 10.96 25.31 -6.96
CA ASP A 2 9.61 25.73 -7.30
C ASP A 2 8.57 24.82 -6.64
N ASP A 3 7.60 25.41 -5.94
CA ASP A 3 6.52 24.68 -5.25
C ASP A 3 5.51 24.07 -6.21
N SER A 4 5.33 24.68 -7.39
CA SER A 4 4.35 24.20 -8.37
C SER A 4 4.80 22.93 -9.07
N SER A 5 6.09 22.83 -9.40
CA SER A 5 6.68 21.61 -9.92
C SER A 5 7.13 20.62 -8.85
N CYS A 6 7.57 21.09 -7.67
CA CYS A 6 8.14 20.24 -6.63
C CYS A 6 7.38 20.35 -5.29
N PRO A 7 6.10 19.94 -5.23
CA PRO A 7 5.35 19.93 -3.99
C PRO A 7 5.91 18.87 -3.02
N PRO A 8 5.77 19.08 -1.70
CA PRO A 8 6.38 18.22 -0.70
C PRO A 8 5.73 16.85 -0.57
N ASN A 9 4.47 16.69 -1.02
CA ASN A 9 3.73 15.44 -0.91
C ASN A 9 3.01 15.12 -2.23
N TRP A 10 3.17 13.90 -2.71
CA TRP A 10 2.50 13.37 -3.90
C TRP A 10 1.69 12.13 -3.55
N ILE A 11 0.51 12.00 -4.15
CA ILE A 11 -0.32 10.80 -4.07
C ILE A 11 -0.53 10.30 -5.50
N LEU A 12 0.04 9.14 -5.80
CA LEU A 12 -0.01 8.51 -7.13
C LEU A 12 -0.75 7.17 -7.05
N THR A 13 -1.25 6.68 -8.17
CA THR A 13 -1.97 5.39 -8.21
C THR A 13 -1.21 4.39 -9.08
N VAL A 14 -1.10 3.13 -8.64
CA VAL A 14 -0.42 2.07 -9.40
C VAL A 14 -1.01 1.91 -10.80
N GLY A 15 -0.14 1.68 -11.78
CA GLY A 15 -0.50 1.48 -13.18
C GLY A 15 -0.80 2.76 -13.96
N THR A 16 -0.82 3.92 -13.29
CA THR A 16 -0.99 5.20 -13.97
C THR A 16 0.35 5.70 -14.53
N PRO A 17 0.37 6.26 -15.75
CA PRO A 17 1.56 6.90 -16.28
C PRO A 17 1.75 8.26 -15.61
N HIS A 18 2.96 8.53 -15.10
CA HIS A 18 3.27 9.77 -14.40
C HIS A 18 4.69 10.27 -14.72
N VAL A 19 4.88 11.59 -14.64
CA VAL A 19 6.18 12.24 -14.83
C VAL A 19 6.50 13.05 -13.56
N PHE A 20 7.44 12.55 -12.76
CA PHE A 20 7.92 13.28 -11.58
C PHE A 20 9.02 14.27 -11.99
N THR A 21 8.78 15.56 -11.84
CA THR A 21 9.72 16.65 -12.15
C THR A 21 9.87 17.61 -10.98
N CYS A 22 11.06 18.18 -10.78
CA CYS A 22 11.26 19.30 -9.86
C CYS A 22 12.10 20.37 -10.57
N PHE A 23 11.64 21.62 -10.58
CA PHE A 23 12.38 22.74 -11.15
C PHE A 23 12.86 23.70 -10.06
N ALA A 24 13.92 24.44 -10.36
CA ALA A 24 14.42 25.51 -9.50
C ALA A 24 14.87 26.69 -10.36
N TRP A 25 14.64 27.89 -9.86
CA TRP A 25 15.09 29.11 -10.51
C TRP A 25 16.38 29.62 -9.86
N GLY A 26 17.26 30.19 -10.68
CA GLY A 26 18.51 30.81 -10.28
C GLY A 26 19.25 31.36 -11.49
N ASN A 27 20.22 32.25 -11.25
CA ASN A 27 21.14 32.72 -12.29
C ASN A 27 22.58 32.55 -11.78
N PRO A 28 23.43 31.72 -12.41
CA PRO A 28 23.12 30.80 -13.52
C PRO A 28 21.99 29.79 -13.23
N GLU A 29 21.40 29.19 -14.26
CA GLU A 29 20.32 28.22 -14.09
C GLU A 29 20.81 27.00 -13.26
N PRO A 30 20.12 26.64 -12.16
CA PRO A 30 20.57 25.57 -11.29
C PRO A 30 20.27 24.19 -11.89
N ILE A 31 21.20 23.25 -11.67
CA ILE A 31 21.00 21.84 -12.05
C ILE A 31 20.27 21.13 -10.92
N VAL A 32 19.17 20.45 -11.23
CA VAL A 32 18.38 19.68 -10.26
C VAL A 32 18.69 18.20 -10.36
N GLU A 33 19.19 17.62 -9.28
CA GLU A 33 19.43 16.19 -9.14
C GLU A 33 18.57 15.63 -8.02
N CYS A 34 17.84 14.55 -8.27
CA CYS A 34 17.03 13.88 -7.26
C CYS A 34 17.66 12.56 -6.85
N THR A 35 17.42 12.17 -5.61
CA THR A 35 17.79 10.87 -5.07
C THR A 35 16.58 10.24 -4.42
N LYS A 36 16.44 8.92 -4.55
CA LYS A 36 15.45 8.12 -3.84
C LYS A 36 16.19 7.15 -2.95
N ASP A 37 15.96 7.24 -1.64
CA ASP A 37 16.62 6.36 -0.65
C ASP A 37 18.16 6.34 -0.80
N GLY A 38 18.74 7.48 -1.21
CA GLY A 38 20.18 7.65 -1.46
C GLY A 38 20.67 7.24 -2.85
N MET A 39 19.84 6.64 -3.70
CA MET A 39 20.19 6.28 -5.09
C MET A 39 19.81 7.40 -6.05
N ALA A 40 20.66 7.67 -7.05
CA ALA A 40 20.38 8.66 -8.08
C ALA A 40 19.06 8.35 -8.79
N TYR A 41 18.18 9.35 -8.87
CA TYR A 41 16.88 9.25 -9.49
C TYR A 41 16.75 10.34 -10.55
N SER A 42 16.43 9.96 -11.79
CA SER A 42 16.29 10.90 -12.89
C SER A 42 14.83 11.38 -13.02
N PRO A 43 14.50 12.62 -12.59
CA PRO A 43 13.18 13.19 -12.83
C PRO A 43 12.95 13.49 -14.32
N GLY A 44 11.69 13.62 -14.73
CA GLY A 44 11.31 14.02 -16.10
C GLY A 44 11.08 12.88 -17.09
N ILE A 45 11.21 11.63 -16.66
CA ILE A 45 10.90 10.45 -17.49
C ILE A 45 9.49 9.96 -17.17
N LEU A 46 8.70 9.69 -18.20
CA LEU A 46 7.39 9.05 -18.08
C LEU A 46 7.56 7.61 -17.58
N GLN A 47 6.94 7.29 -16.46
CA GLN A 47 6.97 5.96 -15.87
C GLN A 47 5.58 5.49 -15.49
N ASN A 48 5.35 4.18 -15.58
CA ASN A 48 4.17 3.55 -15.02
C ASN A 48 4.40 3.34 -13.52
N ILE A 49 3.52 3.90 -12.70
CA ILE A 49 3.69 3.89 -11.25
C ILE A 49 3.54 2.46 -10.70
N THR A 50 4.53 2.03 -9.94
CA THR A 50 4.54 0.79 -9.17
C THR A 50 4.60 1.10 -7.68
N ARG A 51 4.37 0.09 -6.82
CA ARG A 51 4.47 0.27 -5.36
C ARG A 51 5.85 0.76 -4.92
N GLU A 52 6.89 0.32 -5.63
CA GLU A 52 8.28 0.73 -5.42
C GLU A 52 8.56 2.18 -5.77
N TYR A 53 7.60 2.93 -6.31
CA TYR A 53 7.73 4.37 -6.52
C TYR A 53 7.44 5.17 -5.24
N ALA A 54 6.80 4.56 -4.23
CA ALA A 54 6.61 5.19 -2.93
C ALA A 54 7.96 5.38 -2.21
N GLY A 55 8.12 6.47 -1.46
CA GLY A 55 9.36 6.73 -0.72
C GLY A 55 9.63 8.21 -0.49
N SER A 56 10.81 8.49 0.06
CA SER A 56 11.30 9.86 0.27
C SER A 56 12.33 10.21 -0.79
N TYR A 57 12.03 11.24 -1.56
CA TYR A 57 12.87 11.77 -2.62
C TYR A 57 13.53 13.05 -2.12
N LEU A 58 14.85 13.16 -2.27
CA LEU A 58 15.58 14.38 -1.98
C LEU A 58 16.08 14.96 -3.29
N CYS A 59 15.48 16.06 -3.71
CA CYS A 59 15.91 16.83 -4.87
C CYS A 59 16.80 17.98 -4.42
N THR A 60 17.97 18.12 -5.04
CA THR A 60 18.95 19.17 -4.74
C THR A 60 19.20 19.98 -6.00
N ALA A 61 18.94 21.28 -5.93
CA ALA A 61 19.24 22.24 -6.97
C ALA A 61 20.59 22.91 -6.65
N THR A 62 21.55 22.84 -7.56
CA THR A 62 22.90 23.37 -7.35
C THR A 62 23.29 24.34 -8.45
N ASN A 63 23.93 25.44 -8.04
CA ASN A 63 24.54 26.43 -8.92
C ASN A 63 25.90 26.88 -8.33
N ILE A 64 26.68 27.66 -9.06
CA ILE A 64 28.00 28.18 -8.65
C ILE A 64 27.95 28.98 -7.33
N HIS A 65 26.78 29.47 -6.93
CA HIS A 65 26.58 30.26 -5.72
C HIS A 65 26.10 29.43 -4.51
N GLY A 66 25.75 28.15 -4.70
CA GLY A 66 25.28 27.29 -3.62
C GLY A 66 24.26 26.26 -4.07
N SER A 67 23.68 25.57 -3.09
CA SER A 67 22.67 24.54 -3.29
C SER A 67 21.48 24.68 -2.35
N ILE A 68 20.35 24.14 -2.79
CA ILE A 68 19.10 24.07 -2.04
C ILE A 68 18.52 22.68 -2.23
N SER A 69 18.08 22.05 -1.15
CA SER A 69 17.45 20.73 -1.20
C SER A 69 15.98 20.79 -0.76
N ARG A 70 15.17 19.90 -1.33
CA ARG A 70 13.77 19.68 -0.96
C ARG A 70 13.50 18.19 -0.82
N ALA A 71 12.96 17.82 0.35
CA ALA A 71 12.40 16.50 0.57
C ALA A 71 10.98 16.44 0.00
N VAL A 72 10.69 15.36 -0.71
CA VAL A 72 9.40 15.08 -1.36
C VAL A 72 8.98 13.68 -0.95
N SER A 73 7.82 13.56 -0.32
CA SER A 73 7.22 12.28 0.00
C SER A 73 6.28 11.86 -1.12
N ILE A 74 6.54 10.70 -1.72
CA ILE A 74 5.64 10.09 -2.70
C ILE A 74 4.94 8.91 -2.03
N GLN A 75 3.61 8.96 -2.03
CA GLN A 75 2.75 7.86 -1.61
C GLN A 75 2.09 7.24 -2.83
N VAL A 76 2.11 5.91 -2.90
CA VAL A 76 1.50 5.17 -3.99
C VAL A 76 0.32 4.37 -3.47
N GLU A 77 -0.81 4.55 -4.12
CA GLU A 77 -2.08 3.91 -3.80
C GLU A 77 -2.42 2.79 -4.76
N TYR A 78 -3.05 1.76 -4.24
CA TYR A 78 -3.39 0.54 -4.95
C TYR A 78 -4.59 -0.15 -4.32
N LYS A 79 -5.26 -0.96 -5.12
CA LYS A 79 -6.39 -1.78 -4.68
C LYS A 79 -5.97 -2.85 -3.65
N PRO A 80 -6.91 -3.41 -2.87
CA PRO A 80 -6.58 -4.41 -1.88
C PRO A 80 -6.22 -5.77 -2.49
N GLU A 81 -5.36 -6.54 -1.82
CA GLU A 81 -4.92 -7.88 -2.19
C GLU A 81 -4.91 -8.81 -0.96
N MET A 82 -5.36 -10.06 -1.15
CA MET A 82 -5.47 -11.09 -0.09
C MET A 82 -4.71 -12.37 -0.46
N ASP A 83 -3.40 -12.35 -0.28
CA ASP A 83 -2.55 -13.51 -0.57
C ASP A 83 -2.67 -14.60 0.51
N GLU A 84 -2.16 -15.80 0.21
CA GLU A 84 -2.18 -16.94 1.14
C GLU A 84 -1.44 -16.67 2.46
N SER A 85 -0.44 -15.80 2.45
CA SER A 85 0.27 -15.36 3.65
C SER A 85 -0.58 -14.48 4.57
N ASN A 86 -1.49 -13.69 4.00
CA ASN A 86 -2.29 -12.69 4.71
C ASN A 86 -3.68 -13.24 5.10
N CYS A 87 -4.26 -14.09 4.26
CA CYS A 87 -5.55 -14.72 4.46
C CYS A 87 -5.53 -16.10 3.81
N PRO A 88 -5.07 -17.15 4.53
CA PRO A 88 -5.03 -18.51 4.02
C PRO A 88 -6.41 -18.99 3.57
N SER A 89 -6.47 -19.66 2.42
CA SER A 89 -7.72 -20.21 1.88
C SER A 89 -8.27 -21.37 2.72
N ASN A 90 -7.42 -22.08 3.47
CA ASN A 90 -7.81 -23.18 4.34
C ASN A 90 -7.17 -23.03 5.72
N TRP A 91 -7.97 -23.20 6.77
CA TRP A 91 -7.52 -23.22 8.16
C TRP A 91 -7.94 -24.53 8.80
N THR A 92 -7.01 -25.17 9.51
CA THR A 92 -7.31 -26.27 10.42
C THR A 92 -7.05 -25.80 11.85
N LEU A 93 -8.07 -25.87 12.69
CA LEU A 93 -8.06 -25.36 14.06
C LEU A 93 -8.50 -26.46 15.04
N VAL A 94 -8.07 -26.38 16.29
CA VAL A 94 -8.42 -27.34 17.35
C VAL A 94 -9.53 -26.77 18.23
N GLU A 95 -10.52 -27.61 18.58
CA GLU A 95 -11.74 -27.19 19.30
C GLU A 95 -11.48 -26.65 20.71
N GLU A 96 -10.45 -27.16 21.43
CA GLU A 96 -10.22 -26.83 22.85
C GLU A 96 -9.79 -25.38 23.13
N ALA A 97 -9.49 -24.57 22.10
CA ALA A 97 -8.85 -23.26 22.28
C ALA A 97 -9.65 -22.07 21.77
N LEU A 98 -11.00 -22.14 21.72
CA LEU A 98 -11.84 -21.11 21.07
C LEU A 98 -11.28 -20.80 19.66
N PRO A 99 -11.48 -21.70 18.70
CA PRO A 99 -10.81 -21.62 17.41
C PRO A 99 -11.08 -20.26 16.77
N THR A 100 -10.02 -19.57 16.38
CA THR A 100 -10.13 -18.27 15.71
C THR A 100 -9.24 -18.23 14.49
N PHE A 101 -9.70 -17.52 13.46
CA PHE A 101 -8.90 -17.23 12.28
C PHE A 101 -8.78 -15.72 12.08
N LEU A 102 -7.84 -15.31 11.23
CA LEU A 102 -7.58 -13.93 10.89
C LEU A 102 -7.39 -13.82 9.39
N CYS A 103 -7.96 -12.79 8.78
CA CYS A 103 -7.61 -12.38 7.44
C CYS A 103 -7.09 -10.94 7.46
N LYS A 104 -6.00 -10.73 6.73
CA LYS A 104 -5.45 -9.42 6.40
C LYS A 104 -5.54 -9.22 4.89
N ALA A 105 -5.55 -7.96 4.49
CA ALA A 105 -5.44 -7.55 3.11
C ALA A 105 -4.39 -6.45 3.04
N ASP A 106 -3.47 -6.59 2.09
CA ASP A 106 -2.54 -5.53 1.73
C ASP A 106 -3.26 -4.53 0.82
N GLY A 107 -2.97 -3.25 0.92
CA GLY A 107 -3.74 -2.22 0.22
C GLY A 107 -3.47 -0.84 0.77
N PHE A 108 -3.35 0.14 -0.13
CA PHE A 108 -3.25 1.54 0.27
C PHE A 108 -4.21 2.43 -0.53
N PRO A 109 -5.14 3.19 0.10
CA PRO A 109 -5.36 3.29 1.54
C PRO A 109 -5.72 1.96 2.21
N PRO A 110 -5.48 1.82 3.53
CA PRO A 110 -5.77 0.60 4.28
C PRO A 110 -7.20 0.10 4.03
N PRO A 111 -7.39 -1.16 3.61
CA PRO A 111 -8.71 -1.67 3.30
C PRO A 111 -9.51 -2.05 4.55
N GLU A 112 -10.82 -1.88 4.47
CA GLU A 112 -11.78 -2.45 5.42
C GLU A 112 -12.08 -3.89 5.03
N ILE A 113 -12.05 -4.81 5.99
CA ILE A 113 -12.29 -6.24 5.75
C ILE A 113 -13.59 -6.67 6.42
N ILE A 114 -14.48 -7.30 5.65
CA ILE A 114 -15.75 -7.84 6.12
C ILE A 114 -15.81 -9.32 5.73
N CYS A 115 -15.88 -10.20 6.72
CA CYS A 115 -16.12 -11.63 6.49
C CYS A 115 -17.59 -11.96 6.72
N THR A 116 -18.17 -12.78 5.85
CA THR A 116 -19.57 -13.18 5.93
C THR A 116 -19.72 -14.69 5.94
N LYS A 117 -20.62 -15.18 6.79
CA LYS A 117 -21.01 -16.59 6.87
C LYS A 117 -22.41 -16.71 7.46
N ASP A 118 -23.25 -17.56 6.88
CA ASP A 118 -24.62 -17.81 7.36
C ASP A 118 -25.42 -16.54 7.63
N ASN A 119 -25.32 -15.56 6.72
CA ASN A 119 -25.95 -14.24 6.79
C ASN A 119 -25.48 -13.35 7.98
N ARG A 120 -24.39 -13.72 8.66
CA ARG A 120 -23.71 -12.90 9.68
C ARG A 120 -22.49 -12.23 9.08
N SER A 121 -22.29 -10.97 9.41
CA SER A 121 -21.14 -10.16 8.98
C SER A 121 -20.21 -9.87 10.16
N TYR A 122 -18.92 -10.03 9.93
CA TYR A 122 -17.84 -9.79 10.88
C TYR A 122 -16.96 -8.67 10.33
N PHE A 123 -17.03 -7.51 10.96
CA PHE A 123 -16.20 -6.35 10.61
C PHE A 123 -14.85 -6.51 11.29
N LEU A 124 -13.79 -6.52 10.50
CA LEU A 124 -12.43 -6.70 10.96
C LEU A 124 -11.68 -5.39 10.84
N SER A 125 -11.28 -4.81 11.98
CA SER A 125 -10.11 -3.92 11.98
C SER A 125 -8.86 -4.74 11.62
N GLN A 126 -7.87 -4.15 10.95
CA GLN A 126 -6.63 -4.84 10.60
C GLN A 126 -6.06 -5.62 11.79
N GLY A 127 -6.03 -6.96 11.71
CA GLY A 127 -5.49 -7.83 12.77
C GLY A 127 -6.50 -8.41 13.76
N GLN A 128 -7.80 -8.12 13.65
CA GLN A 128 -8.82 -8.70 14.52
C GLN A 128 -9.14 -10.16 14.16
N ARG A 129 -9.17 -11.04 15.16
CA ARG A 129 -9.48 -12.46 14.99
C ARG A 129 -10.99 -12.70 15.08
N ILE A 130 -11.51 -13.65 14.31
CA ILE A 130 -12.92 -14.06 14.31
C ILE A 130 -13.03 -15.44 14.93
N LEU A 131 -14.03 -15.65 15.79
CA LEU A 131 -14.43 -16.97 16.25
C LEU A 131 -14.85 -17.83 15.06
N ALA A 132 -14.12 -18.92 14.88
CA ALA A 132 -14.24 -19.80 13.75
C ALA A 132 -15.18 -20.96 14.09
N ASN A 133 -15.95 -21.40 13.10
CA ASN A 133 -16.71 -22.64 13.13
C ASN A 133 -16.59 -23.32 11.76
N ASN A 134 -16.83 -24.64 11.71
CA ASN A 134 -16.74 -25.42 10.48
C ASN A 134 -17.56 -24.83 9.34
N GLY A 135 -16.95 -24.67 8.18
CA GLY A 135 -17.59 -24.13 6.96
C GLY A 135 -16.76 -23.04 6.29
N THR A 136 -17.37 -22.32 5.35
CA THR A 136 -16.67 -21.32 4.52
C THR A 136 -17.10 -19.91 4.89
N PHE A 137 -16.11 -19.04 5.16
CA PHE A 137 -16.29 -17.60 5.31
C PHE A 137 -15.94 -16.91 3.99
N TRP A 138 -16.71 -15.88 3.63
CA TRP A 138 -16.46 -15.02 2.48
C TRP A 138 -15.93 -13.68 2.96
N CYS A 139 -14.63 -13.48 2.87
CA CYS A 139 -13.95 -12.27 3.31
C CYS A 139 -13.73 -11.32 2.14
N ASN A 140 -14.27 -10.11 2.24
CA ASN A 140 -14.12 -9.04 1.26
C ASN A 140 -13.32 -7.88 1.85
N ALA A 141 -12.25 -7.45 1.18
CA ALA A 141 -11.48 -6.26 1.52
C ALA A 141 -11.79 -5.16 0.51
N THR A 142 -12.09 -3.97 1.00
CA THR A 142 -12.47 -2.83 0.15
C THR A 142 -11.68 -1.58 0.54
N ASN A 143 -11.17 -0.86 -0.46
CA ASN A 143 -10.71 0.51 -0.33
C ASN A 143 -11.23 1.37 -1.50
N ARG A 144 -10.83 2.65 -1.56
CA ARG A 144 -11.28 3.56 -2.62
C ARG A 144 -10.87 3.17 -4.04
N HIS A 145 -9.90 2.27 -4.18
CA HIS A 145 -9.38 1.79 -5.46
C HIS A 145 -9.98 0.46 -5.90
N GLY A 146 -10.80 -0.18 -5.06
CA GLY A 146 -11.53 -1.38 -5.42
C GLY A 146 -11.71 -2.35 -4.27
N SER A 147 -12.09 -3.57 -4.61
CA SER A 147 -12.32 -4.65 -3.65
C SER A 147 -11.75 -5.98 -4.14
N VAL A 148 -11.48 -6.88 -3.18
CA VAL A 148 -11.08 -8.26 -3.42
C VAL A 148 -11.79 -9.17 -2.43
N SER A 149 -12.27 -10.31 -2.92
CA SER A 149 -12.98 -11.30 -2.11
C SER A 149 -12.23 -12.63 -2.11
N LYS A 150 -12.23 -13.31 -0.96
CA LYS A 150 -11.61 -14.62 -0.76
C LYS A 150 -12.51 -15.55 0.04
N ALA A 151 -12.59 -16.80 -0.42
CA ALA A 151 -13.26 -17.88 0.30
C ALA A 151 -12.27 -18.54 1.26
N VAL A 152 -12.63 -18.60 2.54
CA VAL A 152 -11.80 -19.14 3.62
C VAL A 152 -12.52 -20.34 4.21
N LYS A 153 -12.00 -21.53 3.96
CA LYS A 153 -12.53 -22.79 4.51
C LYS A 153 -11.94 -23.04 5.88
N ILE A 154 -12.79 -23.20 6.88
CA ILE A 154 -12.42 -23.56 8.25
C ILE A 154 -12.79 -25.01 8.50
N THR A 155 -11.80 -25.78 8.96
CA THR A 155 -11.96 -27.10 9.55
C THR A 155 -11.55 -27.02 11.03
N VAL A 156 -12.46 -27.37 11.92
CA VAL A 156 -12.25 -27.50 13.36
C VAL A 156 -12.23 -28.99 13.65
N GLU A 157 -11.12 -29.45 14.19
CA GLU A 157 -10.89 -30.84 14.57
C GLU A 157 -10.96 -30.97 16.10
N SER A 158 -11.61 -32.03 16.56
CA SER A 158 -11.57 -32.48 17.95
C SER A 158 -10.27 -33.25 18.18
N GLU A 159 -9.60 -33.03 19.32
CA GLU A 159 -8.51 -33.93 19.71
C GLU A 159 -9.09 -35.33 19.99
N CYS A 160 -8.42 -36.36 19.46
CA CYS A 160 -8.70 -37.76 19.75
C CYS A 160 -7.93 -38.23 20.98
#